data_AF-A0A165ED33-F1
#
_entry.id   AF-A0A165ED33-F1
#
_cell.length_a   1.000
_cell.length_b   1.000
_cell.length_c   1.000
_cell.angle_alpha   90.00
_cell.angle_beta   90.00
_cell.angle_gamma   90.00
#
_symmetry.space_group_name_H-M   'P 1'
#
loop_
_entity.id
_entity.type
_entity.pdbx_description
1 polymer ?
#
loop_
_entity_poly.entity_id
_entity_poly.type
_entity_poly.pdbx_seq_one_letter_code
_entity_poly.pdbx_strand_id
1 'polypeptide(L)'
;LLGHTDWVFSVAFSPAAWHIVSGSEDATIRVWSTETCTTVLGPLHGHSDSVWSVAYHPDGSRISGSFDLTVRVWDSLTGDHILTLGGHPGIIRSVAYSPDG
;
A
#
# COMPACT_ATOMS: atom_id res chain seq x y z
N LEU A 1 -4.46 12.47 9.52
CA LEU A 1 -3.66 12.28 8.30
C LEU A 1 -4.44 12.90 7.14
N LEU A 2 -3.92 13.95 6.51
CA LEU A 2 -4.57 14.65 5.39
C LEU A 2 -3.71 14.46 4.14
N GLY A 3 -4.31 14.04 3.04
CA GLY A 3 -3.60 13.89 1.77
C GLY A 3 -4.33 13.07 0.73
N HIS A 4 -5.03 12.00 1.13
CA HIS A 4 -5.94 11.31 0.21
C HIS A 4 -7.08 12.23 -0.21
N THR A 5 -7.46 12.17 -1.48
CA THR A 5 -8.52 13.00 -2.05
C THR A 5 -9.87 12.31 -2.10
N ASP A 6 -9.92 11.04 -1.70
CA ASP A 6 -11.13 10.22 -1.70
C ASP A 6 -11.10 9.16 -0.57
N TRP A 7 -12.07 8.25 -0.54
CA TRP A 7 -12.23 7.22 0.49
C TRP A 7 -10.96 6.40 0.70
N VAL A 8 -10.65 6.15 1.97
CA VAL A 8 -9.56 5.25 2.37
C VAL A 8 -10.18 3.90 2.69
N PHE A 9 -9.81 2.88 1.92
CA PHE A 9 -10.39 1.54 2.06
C PHE A 9 -9.60 0.62 2.99
N SER A 10 -8.29 0.83 3.09
CA SER A 10 -7.42 -0.07 3.82
C SER A 10 -6.26 0.66 4.46
N VAL A 11 -5.86 0.18 5.63
CA VAL A 11 -4.68 0.65 6.37
C VAL A 11 -3.95 -0.54 6.98
N ALA A 12 -2.63 -0.45 7.09
CA ALA A 12 -1.80 -1.42 7.80
C ALA A 12 -0.65 -0.73 8.54
N PHE A 13 -0.27 -1.28 9.70
CA PHE A 13 0.94 -0.86 10.39
C PHE A 13 2.16 -1.56 9.80
N SER A 14 3.27 -0.84 9.73
CA SER A 14 4.59 -1.46 9.58
C SER A 14 4.89 -2.36 10.79
N PRO A 15 5.74 -3.38 10.64
CA PRO A 15 6.09 -4.30 11.73
C PRO A 15 6.68 -3.59 12.95
N ALA A 16 7.46 -2.54 12.74
CA ALA A 16 8.04 -1.71 13.81
C ALA A 16 7.06 -0.65 14.37
N ALA A 17 5.85 -0.54 13.81
CA ALA A 17 4.82 0.43 14.15
C ALA A 17 5.22 1.93 14.04
N TRP A 18 6.33 2.24 13.35
CA TRP A 18 6.74 3.61 13.07
C TRP A 18 6.01 4.23 11.88
N HIS A 19 5.52 3.38 10.98
CA HIS A 19 4.78 3.80 9.81
C HIS A 19 3.41 3.13 9.71
N ILE A 20 2.45 3.86 9.14
CA ILE A 20 1.16 3.34 8.64
C ILE A 20 1.19 3.45 7.12
N VAL A 21 0.67 2.45 6.42
CA VAL A 21 0.34 2.54 4.99
C VAL A 21 -1.16 2.61 4.81
N SER A 22 -1.64 3.38 3.84
CA SER A 22 -3.05 3.45 3.45
C SER A 22 -3.24 3.35 1.94
N GLY A 23 -4.33 2.70 1.52
CA GLY A 23 -4.80 2.64 0.14
C GLY A 23 -6.18 3.30 -0.01
N SER A 24 -6.40 4.00 -1.12
CA SER A 24 -7.59 4.84 -1.34
C SER A 24 -8.22 4.66 -2.73
N GLU A 25 -9.49 5.06 -2.83
CA GLU A 25 -10.23 5.29 -4.08
C GLU A 25 -9.55 6.31 -5.00
N ASP A 26 -8.69 7.19 -4.46
CA ASP A 26 -7.89 8.12 -5.27
C ASP A 26 -6.76 7.47 -6.09
N ALA A 27 -6.75 6.13 -6.15
CA ALA A 27 -5.77 5.30 -6.84
C ALA A 27 -4.32 5.47 -6.34
N THR A 28 -4.13 5.92 -5.08
CA THR A 28 -2.81 6.07 -4.48
C THR A 28 -2.63 5.25 -3.21
N ILE A 29 -1.37 4.95 -2.93
CA ILE A 29 -0.91 4.48 -1.63
C ILE A 29 -0.07 5.58 -0.98
N ARG A 30 -0.25 5.76 0.33
CA ARG A 30 0.53 6.71 1.13
C ARG A 30 1.09 6.05 2.37
N VAL A 31 2.26 6.48 2.79
CA VAL A 31 2.88 6.05 4.04
C VAL A 31 3.02 7.25 4.97
N TRP A 32 2.70 7.03 6.23
CA TRP A 32 2.61 8.06 7.26
C TRP A 32 3.48 7.70 8.45
N SER A 33 4.14 8.69 9.05
CA SER A 33 4.78 8.53 10.35
C SER A 33 3.72 8.48 11.45
N THR A 34 3.85 7.51 12.36
CA THR A 34 3.01 7.41 13.56
C THR A 34 3.38 8.43 14.63
N GLU A 35 4.61 8.94 14.61
CA GLU A 35 5.09 9.93 15.55
C GLU A 35 4.62 11.35 15.18
N THR A 36 4.82 11.73 13.91
CA THR A 36 4.57 13.11 13.46
C THR A 36 3.20 13.30 12.82
N CYS A 37 2.48 12.21 12.55
CA CYS A 37 1.23 12.22 11.79
C CYS A 37 1.36 12.91 10.40
N THR A 38 2.53 12.81 9.76
CA THR A 38 2.80 13.37 8.43
C THR A 38 3.08 12.27 7.41
N THR A 39 2.79 12.56 6.13
CA THR A 39 3.20 11.68 5.02
C THR A 39 4.72 11.61 4.98
N VAL A 40 5.28 10.40 4.98
CA VAL A 40 6.72 10.15 4.83
C VAL A 40 7.06 9.58 3.46
N LEU A 41 6.10 8.93 2.79
CA LEU A 41 6.28 8.41 1.45
C LEU A 41 4.97 8.47 0.66
N GLY A 42 5.10 8.73 -0.64
CA GLY A 42 3.99 8.82 -1.59
C GLY A 42 3.48 10.25 -1.82
N PRO A 43 2.40 10.40 -2.60
CA PRO A 43 1.56 9.34 -3.15
C PRO A 43 2.32 8.39 -4.10
N LEU A 44 2.21 7.09 -3.84
CA LEU A 44 2.73 6.06 -4.73
C LEU A 44 1.71 5.85 -5.85
N HIS A 45 2.12 6.22 -7.05
CA HIS A 45 1.33 6.12 -8.27
C HIS A 45 1.64 4.84 -9.05
N GLY A 46 0.76 4.49 -9.96
CA GLY A 46 0.88 3.30 -10.80
C GLY A 46 -0.43 2.52 -10.93
N HIS A 47 -1.40 2.79 -10.06
CA HIS A 47 -2.76 2.28 -10.17
C HIS A 47 -3.59 3.18 -11.09
N SER A 48 -4.56 2.58 -11.78
CA SER A 48 -5.50 3.28 -12.67
C SER A 48 -6.92 3.37 -12.09
N ASP A 49 -7.13 2.91 -10.85
CA ASP A 49 -8.42 2.82 -10.12
C ASP A 49 -8.10 2.49 -8.62
N SER A 50 -9.11 2.23 -7.80
CA SER A 50 -9.13 2.15 -6.34
C SER A 50 -8.21 1.10 -5.71
N VAL A 51 -7.44 1.49 -4.70
CA VAL A 51 -6.63 0.55 -3.89
C VAL A 51 -7.49 -0.05 -2.76
N TRP A 52 -7.90 -1.30 -2.93
CA TRP A 52 -8.83 -1.97 -2.00
C TRP A 52 -8.17 -2.49 -0.73
N SER A 53 -6.91 -2.89 -0.81
CA SER A 53 -6.18 -3.50 0.30
C SER A 53 -4.71 -3.16 0.23
N VAL A 54 -4.10 -2.92 1.38
CA VAL A 54 -2.66 -2.73 1.52
C VAL A 54 -2.11 -3.64 2.62
N ALA A 55 -0.87 -4.07 2.46
CA ALA A 55 -0.17 -4.88 3.45
C ALA A 55 1.32 -4.54 3.50
N TYR A 56 1.89 -4.60 4.69
CA TYR A 56 3.34 -4.60 4.88
C TYR A 56 3.86 -6.03 4.86
N HIS A 57 5.01 -6.22 4.22
CA HIS A 57 5.79 -7.44 4.42
C HIS A 57 6.31 -7.50 5.87
N PRO A 58 6.43 -8.69 6.50
CA PRO A 58 6.83 -8.82 7.90
C PRO A 58 8.20 -8.25 8.24
N ASP A 59 9.13 -8.18 7.28
CA ASP A 59 10.44 -7.53 7.46
C ASP A 59 10.38 -5.99 7.35
N GLY A 60 9.24 -5.44 6.95
CA GLY A 60 9.00 -4.00 6.79
C GLY A 60 9.61 -3.37 5.54
N SER A 61 10.29 -4.14 4.68
CA SER A 61 10.98 -3.64 3.48
C SER A 61 10.07 -3.36 2.30
N ARG A 62 8.87 -3.95 2.30
CA ARG A 62 7.94 -3.89 1.16
C ARG A 62 6.53 -3.57 1.59
N ILE A 63 5.84 -2.90 0.68
CA ILE A 63 4.42 -2.63 0.73
C ILE A 63 3.78 -3.30 -0.48
N SER A 64 2.66 -3.99 -0.26
CA SER A 64 1.80 -4.48 -1.34
C SER A 64 0.47 -3.76 -1.33
N GLY A 65 -0.10 -3.62 -2.52
CA GLY A 65 -1.40 -3.01 -2.75
C GLY A 65 -2.17 -3.85 -3.74
N SER A 66 -3.37 -4.28 -3.37
CA SER A 66 -4.27 -4.93 -4.30
C SER A 66 -5.06 -3.88 -5.06
N PHE A 67 -5.05 -4.03 -6.37
CA PHE A 67 -5.71 -3.17 -7.32
C PHE A 67 -6.31 -4.04 -8.43
N ASP A 68 -7.20 -3.47 -9.26
CA ASP A 68 -7.64 -4.03 -10.54
C ASP A 68 -7.57 -5.57 -10.63
N LEU A 69 -6.85 -6.08 -11.62
CA LEU A 69 -6.54 -7.48 -11.81
C LEU A 69 -5.12 -7.81 -11.32
N THR A 70 -4.48 -6.90 -10.56
CA THR A 70 -3.06 -6.96 -10.22
C THR A 70 -2.74 -6.60 -8.77
N VAL A 71 -1.69 -7.22 -8.24
CA VAL A 71 -1.04 -6.76 -7.00
C VAL A 71 0.25 -6.08 -7.39
N ARG A 72 0.49 -4.87 -6.87
CA ARG A 72 1.76 -4.17 -7.03
C ARG A 72 2.53 -4.15 -5.72
N VAL A 73 3.84 -4.12 -5.84
CA VAL A 73 4.77 -4.13 -4.71
C VAL A 73 5.75 -2.97 -4.85
N TRP A 74 5.96 -2.23 -3.76
CA TRP A 74 6.93 -1.13 -3.69
C TRP A 74 7.92 -1.37 -2.56
N ASP A 75 9.09 -0.80 -2.72
CA ASP A 75 10.05 -0.61 -1.64
C ASP A 75 9.48 0.39 -0.63
N SER A 76 9.45 0.03 0.65
CA SER A 76 8.82 0.84 1.70
C SER A 76 9.64 2.07 2.11
N LEU A 77 10.92 2.11 1.74
CA LEU A 77 11.84 3.19 2.07
C LEU A 77 11.93 4.19 0.91
N THR A 78 12.09 3.71 -0.32
CA THR A 78 12.29 4.56 -1.49
C THR A 78 11.00 4.87 -2.23
N GLY A 79 9.97 4.02 -2.10
CA GLY A 79 8.76 4.08 -2.90
C GLY A 79 8.92 3.58 -4.33
N ASP A 80 10.07 2.97 -4.64
CA ASP A 80 10.31 2.41 -5.95
C ASP A 80 9.40 1.22 -6.20
N HIS A 81 8.82 1.18 -7.40
CA HIS A 81 8.03 0.05 -7.83
C HIS A 81 8.93 -1.16 -8.09
N ILE A 82 8.68 -2.26 -7.38
CA ILE A 82 9.47 -3.49 -7.49
C ILE A 82 8.90 -4.39 -8.58
N LEU A 83 7.61 -4.73 -8.49
CA LEU A 83 6.97 -5.65 -9.43
C LEU A 83 5.44 -5.52 -9.44
N THR A 84 4.85 -6.07 -10.50
CA THR A 84 3.41 -6.25 -10.67
C THR A 84 3.09 -7.74 -10.85
N LEU A 85 2.22 -8.27 -10.02
CA LEU A 85 1.65 -9.61 -10.12
C LEU A 85 0.29 -9.51 -10.82
N GLY A 86 0.20 -9.99 -12.05
CA GLY A 86 -1.05 -10.03 -12.81
C GLY A 86 -1.57 -11.45 -13.05
N GLY A 87 -2.65 -11.55 -13.82
CA GLY A 87 -3.24 -12.83 -14.25
C GLY A 87 -4.57 -13.16 -13.57
N HIS A 88 -5.07 -12.29 -12.69
CA HIS A 88 -6.39 -12.46 -12.10
C HIS A 88 -7.48 -12.02 -13.10
N PRO A 89 -8.58 -12.78 -13.25
CA PRO A 89 -9.65 -12.42 -14.19
C PRO A 89 -10.66 -11.40 -13.61
N GLY A 90 -10.53 -11.06 -12.32
CA GLY A 90 -11.42 -10.12 -11.63
C GLY A 90 -10.73 -9.36 -10.52
N ILE A 91 -11.48 -8.43 -9.90
CA ILE A 91 -10.97 -7.48 -8.92
C ILE A 91 -10.32 -8.19 -7.73
N ILE A 92 -9.08 -7.81 -7.40
CA ILE A 92 -8.40 -8.28 -6.21
C ILE A 92 -8.80 -7.43 -5.01
N ARG A 93 -9.58 -8.03 -4.12
CA ARG A 93 -10.14 -7.34 -2.95
C ARG A 93 -9.23 -7.29 -1.73
N SER A 94 -8.22 -8.16 -1.68
CA SER A 94 -7.38 -8.31 -0.48
C SER A 94 -5.98 -8.77 -0.84
N VAL A 95 -5.01 -8.29 -0.08
CA VAL A 95 -3.62 -8.78 -0.08
C VAL A 95 -3.15 -8.95 1.36
N ALA A 96 -2.36 -9.99 1.59
CA ALA A 96 -1.70 -10.24 2.87
C ALA A 96 -0.37 -10.95 2.61
N TYR A 97 0.58 -10.76 3.52
CA TYR A 97 1.80 -11.54 3.57
C TYR A 97 1.66 -12.66 4.60
N SER A 98 2.32 -13.79 4.36
CA SER A 98 2.46 -14.82 5.40
C SER A 98 3.39 -14.30 6.50
N PRO A 99 3.35 -14.88 7.72
CA PRO A 99 4.21 -14.43 8.82
C PRO A 99 5.72 -14.54 8.53
N ASP A 100 6.12 -15.42 7.62
CA ASP A 100 7.49 -15.66 7.18
C ASP A 100 7.90 -14.89 5.91
N GLY A 101 6.96 -14.22 5.25
CA GLY A 101 7.20 -13.41 4.05
C GLY A 101 6.71 -14.03 2.76
#